data_AF-A0A1F6DA36-F1
#
_entry.id   AF-A0A1F6DA36-F1
#
_cell.length_a   1.000
_cell.length_b   1.000
_cell.length_c   1.000
_cell.angle_alpha   90.00
_cell.angle_beta   90.00
_cell.angle_gamma   90.00
#
_symmetry.space_group_name_H-M   'P 1'
#
loop_
_entity.id
_entity.type
_entity.pdbx_description
1 polymer ?
#
loop_
_entity_poly.entity_id
_entity_poly.type
_entity_poly.pdbx_seq_one_letter_code
_entity_poly.pdbx_strand_id
1 'polypeptide(L)'
;MVKKTTLNEVGEMIRHVVKHMATKEDIAEVRKEMATKADITDVRGEVTTGFASIRKEMATKADIAGIMTELADIKQRLKAVERAVENHSGFSKEIDHAFERIVAIEKHLGIKQKVRA
;
A
#
# COMPACT_ATOMS: atom_id res chain seq x y z
N MET A 1 22.49 33.54 69.54
CA MET A 1 21.90 32.55 70.47
C MET A 1 21.60 31.29 69.67
N VAL A 2 22.29 30.18 69.91
CA VAL A 2 22.01 28.91 69.22
C VAL A 2 20.75 28.30 69.86
N LYS A 3 19.69 28.12 69.07
CA LYS A 3 18.46 27.47 69.55
C LYS A 3 18.81 26.00 69.85
N LYS A 4 18.81 25.60 71.12
CA LYS A 4 19.03 24.19 71.49
C LYS A 4 17.77 23.42 71.13
N THR A 5 17.90 22.48 70.19
CA THR A 5 16.84 21.53 69.87
C THR A 5 16.55 20.68 71.11
N THR A 6 15.29 20.62 71.50
CA THR A 6 14.83 19.81 72.62
C THR A 6 14.66 18.35 72.18
N LEU A 7 14.68 17.43 73.14
CA LEU A 7 14.43 16.01 72.87
C LEU A 7 13.06 15.78 72.19
N ASN A 8 12.07 16.62 72.50
CA ASN A 8 10.72 16.53 71.96
C ASN A 8 10.66 16.92 70.48
N GLU A 9 11.35 18.01 70.11
CA GLU A 9 11.49 18.43 68.70
C GLU A 9 12.22 17.35 67.87
N VAL A 10 13.22 16.67 68.45
CA VAL A 10 13.89 15.53 67.80
C VAL A 10 12.92 14.35 67.60
N GLY A 11 12.08 14.03 68.59
CA GLY A 11 11.06 12.98 68.47
C GLY A 11 9.98 13.29 67.43
N GLU A 12 9.60 14.55 67.25
CA GLU A 12 8.69 14.99 66.19
C GLU A 12 9.34 14.89 64.80
N MET A 13 10.60 15.32 64.66
CA MET A 13 11.34 15.19 63.41
C MET A 13 11.49 13.73 62.97
N ILE A 14 11.80 12.81 63.90
CA ILE A 14 11.90 11.38 63.59
C ILE A 14 10.56 10.81 63.15
N ARG A 15 9.46 11.13 63.85
CA ARG A 15 8.11 10.70 63.44
C ARG A 15 7.73 11.21 62.05
N HIS A 16 8.07 12.46 61.74
CA HIS A 16 7.87 13.02 60.41
C HIS A 16 8.66 12.25 59.34
N VAL A 17 9.93 11.94 59.60
CA VAL A 17 10.78 11.17 58.67
C VAL A 17 10.22 9.76 58.47
N VAL A 18 9.85 9.05 59.55
CA VAL A 18 9.29 7.70 59.47
C VAL A 18 7.97 7.68 58.69
N LYS A 19 7.14 8.73 58.82
CA LYS A 19 5.87 8.84 58.10
C LYS A 19 6.02 9.05 56.59
N HIS A 20 7.12 9.63 56.13
CA HIS A 20 7.30 10.05 54.74
C HIS A 20 8.47 9.38 54.01
N MET A 21 9.23 8.52 54.69
CA MET A 21 10.28 7.75 54.04
C MET A 21 9.68 6.63 53.19
N ALA A 22 10.25 6.43 52.00
CA ALA A 22 10.02 5.20 51.26
C ALA A 22 10.71 4.04 51.98
N THR A 23 9.99 2.93 52.06
CA THR A 23 10.42 1.67 52.64
C THR A 23 11.11 0.79 51.60
N LYS A 24 11.69 -0.33 52.04
CA LYS A 24 12.26 -1.31 51.11
C LYS A 24 11.16 -1.98 50.29
N GLU A 25 10.00 -2.14 50.90
CA GLU A 25 8.79 -2.69 50.31
C GLU A 25 8.30 -1.79 49.16
N ASP A 26 8.26 -0.46 49.35
CA ASP A 26 7.88 0.50 48.29
C ASP A 26 8.83 0.39 47.07
N ILE A 27 10.14 0.28 47.32
CA ILE A 27 11.14 0.12 46.24
C ILE A 27 10.99 -1.23 45.54
N ALA A 28 10.66 -2.28 46.29
CA ALA A 28 10.47 -3.62 45.74
C ALA A 28 9.23 -3.70 44.84
N GLU A 29 8.16 -3.00 45.20
CA GLU A 29 6.94 -2.89 44.41
C GLU A 29 7.20 -2.12 43.10
N VAL A 30 7.83 -0.95 43.17
CA VAL A 30 8.21 -0.18 41.97
C VAL A 30 9.08 -1.02 41.02
N ARG A 31 10.05 -1.80 41.55
CA ARG A 31 10.89 -2.67 40.72
C ARG A 31 10.13 -3.80 40.03
N LYS A 32 9.00 -4.26 40.58
CA LYS A 32 8.15 -5.27 39.94
C LYS A 32 7.33 -4.69 38.81
N GLU A 33 6.89 -3.43 38.92
CA GLU A 33 6.09 -2.77 37.89
C GLU A 33 6.92 -2.16 36.75
N MET A 34 8.19 -1.84 37.02
CA MET A 34 9.08 -1.29 35.99
C MET A 34 9.42 -2.34 34.93
N ALA A 35 9.26 -1.94 33.67
CA ALA A 35 9.78 -2.69 32.54
C ALA A 35 11.29 -2.94 32.71
N THR A 36 11.67 -4.19 32.49
CA THR A 36 13.03 -4.67 32.55
C THR A 36 13.73 -4.47 31.20
N LYS A 37 15.05 -4.67 31.19
CA LYS A 37 15.81 -4.71 29.93
C LYS A 37 15.36 -5.85 29.01
N ALA A 38 14.84 -6.93 29.57
CA ALA A 38 14.33 -8.06 28.78
C ALA A 38 13.07 -7.63 28.01
N ASP A 39 12.11 -6.99 28.69
CA ASP A 39 10.88 -6.49 28.07
C ASP A 39 11.16 -5.55 26.88
N ILE A 40 12.14 -4.66 27.03
CA ILE A 40 12.55 -3.75 25.95
C ILE A 40 13.21 -4.51 24.79
N THR A 41 13.98 -5.55 25.08
CA THR A 41 14.65 -6.38 24.07
C THR A 41 13.63 -7.18 23.26
N ASP A 42 12.62 -7.73 23.93
CA ASP A 42 11.54 -8.50 23.29
C ASP A 42 10.71 -7.61 22.38
N VAL A 43 10.25 -6.44 22.87
CA VAL A 43 9.54 -5.45 22.05
C VAL A 43 10.37 -5.03 20.84
N ARG A 44 11.69 -4.80 21.02
CA ARG A 44 12.57 -4.46 19.89
C ARG A 44 12.63 -5.60 18.87
N GLY A 45 12.67 -6.85 19.32
CA GLY A 45 12.66 -8.03 18.45
C GLY A 45 11.35 -8.15 17.66
N GLU A 46 10.22 -8.01 18.33
CA GLU A 46 8.89 -8.02 17.71
C GLU A 46 8.74 -6.91 16.67
N VAL A 47 9.12 -5.68 17.04
CA VAL A 47 9.05 -4.52 16.14
C VAL A 47 9.95 -4.71 14.92
N THR A 48 11.18 -5.20 15.12
CA THR A 48 12.12 -5.45 14.02
C THR A 48 11.57 -6.50 13.05
N THR A 49 11.03 -7.59 13.59
CA THR A 49 10.43 -8.68 12.80
C THR A 49 9.18 -8.21 12.07
N GLY A 50 8.29 -7.48 12.74
CA GLY A 50 7.08 -6.91 12.15
C GLY A 50 7.38 -5.97 10.99
N PHE A 51 8.34 -5.05 11.15
CA PHE A 51 8.77 -4.18 10.06
C PHE A 51 9.41 -4.93 8.89
N ALA A 52 10.16 -6.00 9.16
CA ALA A 52 10.74 -6.84 8.12
C ALA A 52 9.65 -7.55 7.30
N SER A 53 8.62 -8.08 7.97
CA SER A 53 7.46 -8.70 7.31
C SER A 53 6.70 -7.70 6.45
N ILE A 54 6.37 -6.51 6.99
CA ILE A 54 5.69 -5.44 6.24
C ILE A 54 6.48 -5.06 4.98
N ARG A 55 7.81 -4.91 5.10
CA ARG A 55 8.67 -4.55 3.96
C ARG A 55 8.68 -5.64 2.88
N LYS A 56 8.54 -6.91 3.26
CA LYS A 56 8.51 -8.03 2.32
C LYS A 56 7.18 -8.12 1.57
N GLU A 57 6.08 -7.75 2.22
CA GLU A 57 4.73 -7.86 1.65
C GLU A 57 4.31 -6.60 0.87
N MET A 58 4.88 -5.44 1.18
CA MET A 58 4.51 -4.20 0.50
C MET A 58 5.06 -4.17 -0.93
N ALA A 59 4.21 -3.71 -1.86
CA ALA A 59 4.65 -3.41 -3.22
C ALA A 59 5.74 -2.33 -3.18
N THR A 60 6.80 -2.56 -3.94
CA THR A 60 7.93 -1.66 -4.08
C THR A 60 7.72 -0.68 -5.23
N LYS A 61 8.55 0.35 -5.29
CA LYS A 61 8.60 1.25 -6.45
C LYS A 61 8.93 0.52 -7.76
N ALA A 62 9.67 -0.59 -7.69
CA ALA A 62 10.01 -1.39 -8.85
C ALA A 62 8.78 -2.13 -9.39
N ASP A 63 7.95 -2.68 -8.50
CA ASP A 63 6.69 -3.35 -8.89
C ASP A 63 5.75 -2.36 -9.61
N ILE A 64 5.62 -1.15 -9.06
CA ILE A 64 4.81 -0.08 -9.67
C ILE A 64 5.39 0.32 -11.04
N ALA A 65 6.71 0.47 -11.16
CA ALA A 65 7.36 0.79 -12.44
C ALA A 65 7.14 -0.30 -13.50
N GLY A 66 7.15 -1.57 -13.10
CA GLY A 66 6.80 -2.70 -13.96
C GLY A 66 5.39 -2.57 -14.50
N ILE A 67 4.40 -2.36 -13.61
CA ILE A 67 2.98 -2.16 -14.00
C ILE A 67 2.83 -0.96 -14.94
N MET A 68 3.50 0.16 -14.67
CA MET A 68 3.44 1.33 -15.54
C MET A 68 3.98 1.04 -16.95
N THR A 69 5.02 0.21 -17.06
CA THR A 69 5.60 -0.20 -18.34
C THR A 69 4.63 -1.09 -19.11
N GLU A 70 4.02 -2.08 -18.44
CA GLU A 70 3.02 -2.94 -19.05
C GLU A 70 1.79 -2.16 -19.52
N LEU A 71 1.30 -1.20 -18.71
CA LEU A 71 0.19 -0.33 -19.10
C LEU A 71 0.53 0.54 -20.30
N ALA A 72 1.78 1.00 -20.42
CA ALA A 72 2.23 1.76 -21.58
C ALA A 72 2.25 0.90 -22.85
N ASP A 73 2.73 -0.34 -22.77
CA ASP A 73 2.69 -1.31 -23.88
C ASP A 73 1.25 -1.63 -24.30
N ILE A 74 0.38 -1.95 -23.34
CA ILE A 74 -1.05 -2.22 -23.58
C ILE A 74 -1.69 -1.03 -24.30
N LYS A 75 -1.40 0.20 -23.86
CA LYS A 75 -1.92 1.42 -24.49
C LYS A 75 -1.44 1.57 -25.94
N GLN A 76 -0.20 1.23 -26.23
CA GLN A 76 0.33 1.27 -27.61
C GLN A 76 -0.34 0.21 -28.49
N ARG A 77 -0.52 -1.01 -27.97
CA ARG A 77 -1.19 -2.10 -28.68
C ARG A 77 -2.66 -1.78 -28.96
N LEU A 78 -3.36 -1.16 -28.00
CA LEU A 78 -4.74 -0.73 -28.18
C LEU A 78 -4.85 0.29 -29.33
N LYS A 79 -3.96 1.28 -29.38
CA LYS A 79 -3.91 2.26 -30.49
C LYS A 79 -3.67 1.61 -31.85
N ALA A 80 -2.84 0.56 -31.90
CA ALA A 80 -2.60 -0.17 -33.14
C ALA A 80 -3.85 -0.93 -33.59
N VAL A 81 -4.58 -1.54 -32.66
CA VAL A 81 -5.86 -2.21 -32.94
C VAL A 81 -6.92 -1.21 -33.41
N GLU A 82 -7.04 -0.06 -32.75
CA GLU A 82 -7.97 1.01 -33.16
C GLU A 82 -7.76 1.40 -34.63
N ARG A 83 -6.52 1.63 -35.05
CA ARG A 83 -6.18 1.93 -36.46
C ARG A 83 -6.51 0.78 -37.41
N ALA A 84 -6.24 -0.47 -37.01
CA ALA A 84 -6.54 -1.63 -37.85
C ALA A 84 -8.04 -1.79 -38.08
N VAL A 85 -8.86 -1.55 -37.04
CA VAL A 85 -10.32 -1.57 -37.13
C VAL A 85 -10.84 -0.44 -38.03
N GLU A 86 -10.29 0.76 -37.90
CA GLU A 86 -10.63 1.90 -38.77
C GLU A 86 -10.37 1.59 -40.25
N ASN A 87 -9.19 1.04 -40.57
CA ASN A 87 -8.85 0.63 -41.93
C ASN A 87 -9.81 -0.43 -42.48
N HIS A 88 -10.20 -1.42 -41.67
CA HIS A 88 -11.15 -2.45 -42.09
C HIS A 88 -12.54 -1.85 -42.41
N SER A 89 -12.98 -0.85 -41.65
CA SER A 89 -14.22 -0.12 -41.98
C SER A 89 -14.12 0.58 -43.34
N GLY A 90 -12.96 1.17 -43.65
CA GLY A 90 -12.68 1.76 -44.97
C GLY A 90 -12.78 0.73 -46.09
N PHE A 91 -12.09 -0.41 -45.96
CA PHE A 91 -12.15 -1.49 -46.95
C PHE A 91 -13.56 -2.04 -47.14
N SER A 92 -14.36 -2.16 -46.07
CA SER A 92 -15.76 -2.58 -46.20
C SER A 92 -16.55 -1.67 -47.14
N LYS A 93 -16.39 -0.35 -47.03
CA LYS A 93 -17.07 0.62 -47.92
C LYS A 93 -16.59 0.52 -49.37
N GLU A 94 -15.29 0.35 -49.57
CA GLU A 94 -14.73 0.16 -50.91
C GLU A 94 -15.24 -1.14 -51.56
N ILE A 95 -15.36 -2.22 -50.78
CA ILE A 95 -15.94 -3.49 -51.21
C ILE A 95 -17.42 -3.32 -51.59
N ASP A 96 -18.20 -2.59 -50.79
CA ASP A 96 -19.61 -2.31 -51.09
C ASP A 96 -19.75 -1.55 -52.41
N HIS A 97 -18.96 -0.49 -52.62
CA HIS A 97 -18.94 0.24 -53.91
C HIS A 97 -18.45 -0.62 -55.08
N ALA A 98 -17.48 -1.50 -54.86
CA ALA A 98 -17.03 -2.43 -55.89
C ALA A 98 -18.16 -3.39 -56.27
N PHE A 99 -18.94 -3.89 -55.31
CA PHE A 99 -20.12 -4.71 -55.60
C PHE A 99 -21.17 -3.92 -56.39
N GLU A 100 -21.49 -2.68 -56.02
CA GLU A 100 -22.41 -1.83 -56.79
C GLU A 100 -21.97 -1.67 -58.26
N ARG A 101 -20.67 -1.42 -58.48
CA ARG A 101 -20.10 -1.31 -59.84
C ARG A 101 -20.16 -2.62 -60.61
N ILE A 102 -19.90 -3.74 -59.95
CA ILE A 102 -20.03 -5.08 -60.56
C ILE A 102 -21.47 -5.32 -61.00
N VAL A 103 -22.47 -5.02 -60.15
CA VAL A 103 -23.90 -5.15 -60.50
C VAL A 103 -24.24 -4.32 -61.73
N ALA A 104 -23.76 -3.08 -61.82
CA ALA A 104 -24.00 -2.22 -62.98
C ALA A 104 -23.39 -2.80 -64.27
N ILE A 105 -22.18 -3.34 -64.21
CA ILE A 105 -21.50 -3.97 -65.34
C ILE A 105 -22.21 -5.26 -65.77
N GLU A 106 -22.58 -6.12 -64.82
CA GLU A 106 -23.34 -7.35 -65.09
C GLU A 106 -24.63 -7.04 -65.84
N LYS A 107 -25.36 -6.00 -65.42
CA LYS A 107 -26.57 -5.51 -66.09
C LYS A 107 -26.28 -5.04 -67.52
N HIS A 108 -25.20 -4.29 -67.73
CA HIS A 108 -24.81 -3.81 -69.07
C HIS A 108 -24.42 -4.96 -70.02
N LEU A 109 -23.81 -6.01 -69.48
CA LEU A 109 -23.37 -7.18 -70.25
C LEU A 109 -24.43 -8.29 -70.39
N GLY A 110 -25.61 -8.13 -69.77
CA GLY A 110 -26.70 -9.12 -69.83
C GLY A 110 -26.42 -10.41 -69.04
N ILE A 111 -25.52 -10.38 -68.05
CA ILE A 111 -25.18 -11.52 -67.21
C ILE A 111 -26.27 -11.68 -66.13
N LYS A 112 -26.87 -12.88 -66.02
CA LYS A 112 -27.87 -13.15 -64.96
C LYS A 112 -27.19 -13.27 -63.61
N GLN A 113 -27.61 -12.46 -62.63
CA GLN A 113 -27.14 -12.58 -61.24
C GLN A 113 -27.55 -13.93 -60.65
N LYS A 114 -26.58 -14.69 -60.13
CA LYS A 114 -26.86 -15.74 -59.16
C LYS A 114 -27.14 -15.06 -57.82
N VAL A 115 -28.36 -15.21 -57.33
CA VAL A 115 -28.80 -14.71 -56.02
C VAL A 115 -27.81 -15.16 -54.94
N ARG A 116 -27.26 -14.23 -54.16
CA ARG A 116 -26.45 -14.55 -52.97
C ARG A 116 -27.38 -15.08 -51.88
N ALA A 117 -27.08 -16.27 -51.36
CA ALA A 117 -27.59 -16.78 -50.09
C ALA A 117 -26.80 -16.19 -48.91
#